data_AF-A0A4S1DZQ9-F1
#
_entry.id   AF-A0A4S1DZQ9-F1
#
_cell.length_a   1.000
_cell.length_b   1.000
_cell.length_c   1.000
_cell.angle_alpha   90.00
_cell.angle_beta   90.00
_cell.angle_gamma   90.00
#
_symmetry.space_group_name_H-M   'P 1'
#
loop_
_entity.id
_entity.type
_entity.pdbx_description
1 polymer ?
#
loop_
_entity_poly.entity_id
_entity_poly.type
_entity_poly.pdbx_seq_one_letter_code
_entity_poly.pdbx_strand_id
1 'polypeptide(L)'
;MYQLEEIRQITTKMYLLFDDPIAQVAKQSGKSRPTVSKFFNLKAIRPSSAEHIYDACLKLVEEKENQRQSRLKKGRQLKDSMEITPQTSMNL
;
A
#
# COMPACT_ATOMS: atom_id res chain seq x y z
N MET A 1 -7.51 -10.19 -18.85
CA MET A 1 -7.15 -8.81 -19.21
C MET A 1 -8.05 -7.86 -18.42
N TYR A 2 -7.46 -7.00 -17.58
CA TYR A 2 -8.20 -6.08 -16.71
C TYR A 2 -8.96 -5.03 -17.53
N GLN A 3 -10.13 -4.63 -17.04
CA GLN A 3 -10.91 -3.55 -17.63
C GLN A 3 -10.20 -2.21 -17.38
N LEU A 4 -10.36 -1.27 -18.32
CA LEU A 4 -9.75 0.06 -18.21
C LEU A 4 -10.13 0.78 -16.90
N GLU A 5 -11.34 0.54 -16.42
CA GLU A 5 -11.85 1.12 -15.18
C GLU A 5 -11.13 0.56 -13.94
N GLU A 6 -10.83 -0.73 -13.91
CA GLU A 6 -10.04 -1.34 -12.84
C GLU A 6 -8.62 -0.75 -12.78
N ILE A 7 -8.02 -0.53 -13.95
CA ILE A 7 -6.70 0.11 -14.07
C ILE A 7 -6.75 1.56 -13.54
N ARG A 8 -7.81 2.31 -13.84
CA ARG A 8 -8.00 3.67 -13.30
C ARG A 8 -8.15 3.68 -11.79
N GLN A 9 -8.94 2.78 -11.25
CA GLN A 9 -9.17 2.68 -9.81
C GLN A 9 -7.88 2.34 -9.06
N ILE A 10 -7.13 1.34 -9.53
CA ILE A 10 -5.89 0.95 -8.86
C ILE A 10 -4.82 2.03 -8.95
N THR A 11 -4.64 2.68 -10.11
CA THR A 11 -3.64 3.75 -10.28
C THR A 11 -3.96 4.96 -9.42
N THR A 12 -5.25 5.34 -9.32
CA THR A 12 -5.72 6.38 -8.40
C THR A 12 -5.40 6.02 -6.95
N LYS A 13 -5.72 4.78 -6.53
CA LYS A 13 -5.41 4.29 -5.19
C LYS A 13 -3.90 4.32 -4.90
N MET A 14 -3.06 3.99 -5.88
CA MET A 14 -1.61 4.06 -5.74
C MET A 14 -1.11 5.49 -5.50
N TYR A 15 -1.62 6.49 -6.23
CA TYR A 15 -1.25 7.89 -5.98
C TYR A 15 -1.73 8.42 -4.62
N LEU A 16 -2.86 7.93 -4.12
CA LEU A 16 -3.33 8.29 -2.77
C LEU A 16 -2.47 7.69 -1.66
N LEU A 17 -1.88 6.53 -1.92
CA LEU A 17 -1.14 5.77 -0.92
C LEU A 17 0.36 6.05 -0.96
N PHE A 18 0.96 6.40 -2.09
CA PHE A 18 2.43 6.49 -2.21
C PHE A 18 2.85 7.81 -2.85
N ASP A 19 3.95 8.39 -2.36
CA ASP A 19 4.50 9.65 -2.89
C ASP A 19 5.09 9.48 -4.30
N ASP A 20 5.77 8.36 -4.57
CA ASP A 20 6.24 7.97 -5.91
C ASP A 20 5.75 6.55 -6.25
N PRO A 21 4.49 6.38 -6.67
CA PRO A 21 3.93 5.07 -6.96
C PRO A 21 4.59 4.42 -8.18
N ILE A 22 5.05 5.20 -9.16
CA ILE A 22 5.71 4.69 -10.36
C ILE A 22 7.02 4.01 -10.00
N ALA A 23 7.84 4.61 -9.13
CA ALA A 23 9.09 3.99 -8.68
C ALA A 23 8.84 2.73 -7.84
N GLN A 24 7.87 2.78 -6.92
CA GLN A 24 7.53 1.62 -6.08
C GLN A 24 7.06 0.43 -6.92
N VAL A 25 6.15 0.69 -7.87
CA VAL A 25 5.64 -0.36 -8.76
C VAL A 25 6.71 -0.85 -9.73
N ALA A 26 7.60 0.01 -10.24
CA ALA A 26 8.73 -0.43 -11.06
C ALA A 26 9.62 -1.42 -10.31
N LYS A 27 9.93 -1.12 -9.04
CA LYS A 27 10.70 -2.01 -8.17
C LYS A 27 9.97 -3.33 -7.93
N GLN A 28 8.68 -3.30 -7.60
CA GLN A 28 7.90 -4.50 -7.27
C GLN A 28 7.60 -5.39 -8.50
N SER A 29 7.32 -4.79 -9.65
CA SER A 29 6.95 -5.52 -10.89
C SER A 29 8.15 -6.00 -11.71
N GLY A 30 9.36 -5.50 -11.41
CA GLY A 30 10.55 -5.71 -12.23
C GLY A 30 10.48 -5.05 -13.62
N LYS A 31 9.52 -4.13 -13.84
CA LYS A 31 9.39 -3.38 -15.10
C LYS A 31 10.10 -2.04 -15.02
N SER A 32 10.52 -1.52 -16.17
CA SER A 32 11.16 -0.21 -16.24
C SER A 32 10.17 0.92 -15.89
N ARG A 33 10.66 1.99 -15.25
CA ARG A 33 9.85 3.17 -14.92
C ARG A 33 9.08 3.74 -16.12
N PRO A 34 9.62 3.81 -17.35
CA PRO A 34 8.85 4.25 -18.52
C PRO A 34 7.66 3.34 -18.85
N THR A 35 7.81 2.02 -18.68
CA THR A 35 6.71 1.07 -18.92
C THR A 35 5.62 1.22 -17.88
N VAL A 36 5.99 1.34 -16.61
CA VAL A 36 5.06 1.62 -15.51
C VAL A 36 4.37 2.97 -15.70
N SER A 37 5.12 4.01 -16.08
CA SER A 37 4.55 5.32 -16.37
C SER A 37 3.53 5.26 -17.52
N LYS A 38 3.77 4.49 -18.58
CA LYS A 38 2.77 4.27 -19.64
C LYS A 38 1.49 3.64 -19.10
N PHE A 39 1.60 2.61 -18.24
CA PHE A 39 0.45 1.99 -17.59
C PHE A 39 -0.34 3.00 -16.73
N PHE A 40 0.35 3.77 -15.89
CA PHE A 40 -0.26 4.79 -15.02
C PHE A 40 -0.95 5.92 -15.81
N ASN A 41 -0.48 6.18 -17.03
CA ASN A 41 -1.09 7.15 -17.94
C ASN A 41 -2.09 6.51 -18.92
N LEU A 42 -2.52 5.27 -18.67
CA LEU A 42 -3.47 4.52 -19.51
C LEU A 42 -3.04 4.40 -20.98
N LYS A 43 -1.74 4.46 -21.26
CA LYS A 43 -1.19 4.30 -22.59
C LYS A 43 -1.07 2.81 -22.92
N ALA A 44 -1.22 2.49 -24.21
CA ALA A 44 -1.06 1.12 -24.68
C ALA A 44 0.32 0.55 -24.33
N ILE A 45 0.32 -0.63 -23.71
CA ILE A 45 1.50 -1.44 -23.43
C ILE A 45 1.17 -2.91 -23.71
N ARG A 46 2.21 -3.76 -23.73
CA ARG A 46 2.02 -5.21 -23.90
C ARG A 46 1.11 -5.77 -22.79
N PRO A 47 0.11 -6.60 -23.10
CA PRO A 47 -0.81 -7.16 -22.11
C PRO A 47 -0.10 -7.84 -20.93
N SER A 48 0.92 -8.66 -21.19
CA SER A 48 1.71 -9.31 -20.14
C SER A 48 2.43 -8.33 -19.21
N SER A 49 2.83 -7.16 -19.72
CA SER A 49 3.40 -6.11 -18.88
C SER A 49 2.33 -5.40 -18.07
N ALA A 50 1.13 -5.18 -18.64
CA ALA A 50 0.02 -4.62 -17.89
C ALA A 50 -0.40 -5.51 -16.73
N GLU A 51 -0.46 -6.83 -16.93
CA GLU A 51 -0.80 -7.80 -15.88
C GLU A 51 0.23 -7.77 -14.75
N HIS A 52 1.53 -7.87 -15.07
CA HIS A 52 2.58 -7.80 -14.04
C HIS A 52 2.58 -6.49 -13.25
N ILE A 53 2.28 -5.37 -13.92
CA ILE A 53 2.21 -4.05 -13.26
C ILE A 53 0.98 -3.98 -12.36
N TYR A 54 -0.17 -4.47 -12.83
CA TYR A 54 -1.41 -4.50 -12.05
C TYR A 54 -1.27 -5.36 -10.79
N ASP A 55 -0.72 -6.57 -10.92
CA ASP A 55 -0.46 -7.47 -9.79
C ASP A 55 0.49 -6.84 -8.76
N ALA A 56 1.52 -6.12 -9.24
CA ALA A 56 2.43 -5.41 -8.36
C ALA A 56 1.74 -4.27 -7.60
N CYS A 57 0.82 -3.54 -8.24
CA CYS A 57 0.00 -2.54 -7.56
C CYS A 57 -0.86 -3.18 -6.45
N LEU A 58 -1.53 -4.30 -6.74
CA LEU A 58 -2.34 -5.01 -5.74
C LEU A 58 -1.53 -5.43 -4.51
N LYS A 59 -0.36 -6.04 -4.74
CA LYS A 59 0.55 -6.46 -3.65
C LYS A 59 0.99 -5.27 -2.79
N LEU A 60 1.38 -4.16 -3.40
CA LEU A 60 1.80 -2.97 -2.66
C LEU A 60 0.66 -2.37 -1.81
N VAL A 61 -0.56 -2.35 -2.36
CA VAL A 61 -1.74 -1.91 -1.61
C VAL A 61 -2.01 -2.80 -0.41
N GLU A 62 -1.97 -4.13 -0.61
CA GLU A 62 -2.17 -5.12 0.45
C GLU A 62 -1.10 -4.99 1.55
N GLU A 63 0.18 -4.91 1.17
CA GLU A 63 1.28 -4.70 2.10
C GLU A 63 1.09 -3.44 2.94
N LYS A 64 0.65 -2.34 2.32
CA LYS A 64 0.44 -1.07 3.02
C LYS A 64 -0.74 -1.13 4.00
N GLU A 65 -1.83 -1.79 3.63
CA GLU A 65 -2.95 -1.98 4.55
C GLU A 65 -2.57 -2.90 5.71
N ASN A 66 -1.83 -3.98 5.45
CA ASN A 66 -1.30 -4.87 6.49
C ASN A 66 -0.38 -4.11 7.47
N GLN A 67 0.49 -3.24 6.96
CA GLN A 67 1.32 -2.37 7.79
C GLN A 67 0.46 -1.43 8.64
N ARG A 68 -0.57 -0.80 8.07
CA ARG A 68 -1.49 0.07 8.81
C ARG A 68 -2.21 -0.68 9.94
N GLN A 69 -2.75 -1.87 9.65
CA GLN A 69 -3.40 -2.72 10.65
C GLN A 69 -2.45 -3.13 11.77
N SER A 70 -1.19 -3.48 11.43
CA SER A 70 -0.18 -3.82 12.44
C SER A 70 0.14 -2.64 13.37
N ARG A 71 0.24 -1.42 12.83
CA ARG A 71 0.47 -0.19 13.62
C ARG A 71 -0.72 0.11 14.53
N LEU A 72 -1.95 -0.07 14.05
CA LEU A 72 -3.17 0.10 14.85
C LEU A 72 -3.23 -0.90 16.01
N LYS A 73 -2.90 -2.19 15.77
CA LYS A 73 -2.83 -3.20 16.83
C LYS A 73 -1.78 -2.86 17.88
N LYS A 74 -0.58 -2.42 17.48
CA LYS A 74 0.47 -1.97 18.41
C LYS A 74 0.06 -0.73 19.21
N GLY A 75 -0.61 0.23 18.56
CA GLY A 75 -1.13 1.43 19.22
C GLY A 75 -2.20 1.12 20.28
N ARG A 76 -3.04 0.10 20.06
CA ARG A 76 -4.01 -0.37 21.07
C ARG A 76 -3.32 -1.04 22.26
N GLN A 77 -2.36 -1.93 22.01
CA GLN A 77 -1.59 -2.57 23.09
C GLN A 77 -0.85 -1.56 23.99
N LEU A 78 -0.34 -0.46 23.41
CA LEU A 78 0.31 0.61 24.18
C LEU A 78 -0.68 1.41 25.04
N LYS A 79 -1.93 1.58 24.60
CA LYS A 79 -2.98 2.23 25.40
C LYS A 79 -3.46 1.32 26.52
N ASP A 80 -3.71 0.05 26.23
CA ASP A 80 -4.17 -0.93 27.22
C ASP A 80 -3.13 -1.17 28.33
N SER A 81 -1.82 -1.04 28.01
CA SER A 81 -0.73 -1.15 28.99
C SER A 81 -0.47 0.15 29.79
N MET A 82 -1.02 1.30 29.38
CA MET A 82 -0.98 2.53 30.17
C MET A 82 -2.19 2.68 31.13
N GLU A 83 -3.27 1.93 30.94
CA GLU A 83 -4.46 1.99 31.80
C GLU A 83 -4.41 1.08 33.04
N ILE A 84 -3.31 0.35 33.27
CA ILE A 84 -3.13 -0.48 34.47
C ILE A 84 -1.96 0.01 35.32
N THR A 85 -2.14 1.17 35.96
CA THR A 85 -1.57 1.41 37.30
C THR A 85 -2.59 2.21 38.12
N PRO A 86 -3.51 1.56 38.85
CA PRO A 86 -3.97 2.15 40.10
C PRO A 86 -2.73 2.23 40.98
N GLN A 87 -2.32 3.44 41.35
CA GLN A 87 -1.30 3.67 42.36
C GLN A 87 -1.71 2.97 43.66
N THR A 88 -1.25 1.74 43.85
CA THR A 88 -1.14 1.15 45.18
C THR A 88 0.05 1.81 45.86
N SER A 89 -0.18 2.23 47.10
CA SER A 89 0.79 2.70 48.11
C SER A 89 1.01 4.20 48.19
N MET A 90 0.43 4.79 49.25
CA MET A 90 1.11 5.35 50.43
C MET A 90 0.10 6.26 51.16
N ASN A 91 -0.02 6.36 52.48
CA ASN A 91 0.52 5.69 53.66
C ASN A 91 -0.19 6.34 54.86
N LEU A 92 -0.26 5.59 55.99
CA LEU A 92 -0.55 6.01 57.37
C LEU A 92 -1.99 6.38 57.75
#